data_AF-A0A954YD16-F1
#
_entry.id   AF-A0A954YD16-F1
#
_cell.length_a   1.000
_cell.length_b   1.000
_cell.length_c   1.000
_cell.angle_alpha   90.00
_cell.angle_beta   90.00
_cell.angle_gamma   90.00
#
_symmetry.space_group_name_H-M   'P 1'
#
loop_
_entity.id
_entity.type
_entity.pdbx_description
1 polymer ?
#
loop_
_entity_poly.entity_id
_entity_poly.type
_entity_poly.pdbx_seq_one_letter_code
_entity_poly.pdbx_strand_id
1 'polypeptide(L)'
;MLRKLALIATLAGSAAAFGQYEINWFTIDGGGGTSAGGVYTVSGTIGQPDAGIMGGGNYTLSGGFWVGVGEDCPADLTGDGVIGLADLAQLIAAFGTSLGDPNYDPGADITGDDAVGLSDLALLLSVFGTSCP
;
A
#
# COMPACT_ATOMS: atom_id res chain seq x y z
N MET A 1 -60.41 -59.55 29.12
CA MET A 1 -60.46 -58.12 28.76
C MET A 1 -59.14 -57.52 29.24
N LEU A 2 -58.28 -56.85 28.48
CA LEU A 2 -58.40 -56.13 27.22
C LEU A 2 -57.01 -56.15 26.55
N ARG A 3 -56.98 -56.44 25.25
CA ARG A 3 -55.81 -56.32 24.36
C ARG A 3 -55.90 -54.97 23.66
N LYS A 4 -54.76 -54.29 23.50
CA LYS A 4 -54.51 -53.19 22.54
C LYS A 4 -55.25 -51.88 22.92
N LEU A 5 -54.76 -50.69 22.64
CA LEU A 5 -53.91 -50.23 21.56
C LEU A 5 -53.30 -48.89 21.99
N ALA A 6 -51.99 -48.72 21.78
CA ALA A 6 -51.29 -47.46 21.97
C ALA A 6 -51.75 -46.44 20.92
N LEU A 7 -52.02 -45.22 21.36
CA LEU A 7 -52.15 -44.05 20.48
C LEU A 7 -51.44 -42.88 21.16
N ILE A 8 -50.11 -42.88 21.11
CA ILE A 8 -49.31 -41.72 21.54
C ILE A 8 -49.21 -40.82 20.31
N ALA A 9 -49.89 -39.68 20.41
CA ALA A 9 -49.88 -38.62 19.43
C ALA A 9 -48.45 -38.11 19.21
N THR A 10 -47.89 -38.37 18.04
CA THR A 10 -46.68 -37.69 17.58
C THR A 10 -47.07 -36.29 17.10
N LEU A 11 -47.08 -35.31 18.02
CA LEU A 11 -46.93 -33.91 17.63
C LEU A 11 -45.53 -33.76 17.05
N ALA A 12 -45.45 -33.70 15.72
CA ALA A 12 -44.25 -33.24 15.03
C ALA A 12 -44.07 -31.76 15.34
N GLY A 13 -43.33 -31.46 16.42
CA GLY A 13 -42.78 -30.14 16.63
C GLY A 13 -41.78 -29.87 15.53
N SER A 14 -42.12 -29.00 14.58
CA SER A 14 -41.15 -28.37 13.70
C SER A 14 -40.20 -27.56 14.57
N ALA A 15 -39.05 -28.14 14.90
CA ALA A 15 -37.96 -27.38 15.50
C ALA A 15 -37.65 -26.23 14.54
N ALA A 16 -37.75 -24.99 15.03
CA ALA A 16 -37.26 -23.84 14.29
C ALA A 16 -35.76 -24.07 14.04
N ALA A 17 -35.39 -24.33 12.79
CA ALA A 17 -33.99 -24.34 12.39
C ALA A 17 -33.52 -22.88 12.46
N PHE A 18 -32.95 -22.49 13.60
CA PHE A 18 -32.19 -21.26 13.68
C PHE A 18 -30.99 -21.44 12.77
N GLY A 19 -30.87 -20.62 11.73
CA GLY A 19 -29.66 -20.57 10.92
C GLY A 19 -28.49 -20.30 11.86
N GLN A 20 -27.55 -21.24 11.94
CA GLN A 20 -26.31 -21.01 12.66
C GLN A 20 -25.59 -19.86 11.96
N TYR A 21 -25.61 -18.67 12.55
CA TYR A 21 -24.68 -17.62 12.19
C TYR A 21 -23.32 -18.05 12.72
N GLU A 22 -22.64 -18.89 11.96
CA GLU A 22 -21.27 -19.24 12.23
C GLU A 22 -20.39 -18.15 11.60
N ILE A 23 -19.73 -17.36 12.43
CA ILE A 23 -18.59 -16.58 11.97
C ILE A 23 -17.44 -17.57 11.86
N ASN A 24 -17.32 -18.19 10.69
CA ASN A 24 -16.20 -19.04 10.36
C ASN A 24 -14.92 -18.20 10.42
N TRP A 25 -13.96 -18.64 11.22
CA TRP A 25 -12.65 -18.02 11.27
C TRP A 25 -11.88 -18.42 10.02
N PHE A 26 -11.54 -17.45 9.17
CA PHE A 26 -10.71 -17.65 7.99
C PHE A 26 -9.45 -16.81 8.13
N THR A 27 -8.27 -17.37 7.86
CA THR A 27 -7.08 -16.57 7.56
C THR A 27 -7.08 -16.25 6.07
N ILE A 28 -6.84 -14.99 5.71
CA ILE A 28 -6.26 -14.66 4.42
C ILE A 28 -4.75 -14.78 4.64
N ASP A 29 -4.18 -15.96 4.41
CA ASP A 29 -2.73 -16.12 4.39
C ASP A 29 -2.23 -15.27 3.21
N GLY A 30 -1.63 -14.11 3.49
CA GLY A 30 -1.30 -13.05 2.53
C GLY A 30 -1.04 -13.57 1.12
N GLY A 31 -2.01 -13.36 0.22
CA GLY A 31 -1.90 -13.77 -1.17
C GLY A 31 -1.04 -12.77 -1.96
N GLY A 32 -0.54 -13.17 -3.12
CA GLY A 32 0.20 -12.29 -4.03
C GLY A 32 0.97 -13.06 -5.11
N GLY A 33 1.54 -12.33 -6.07
CA GLY A 33 2.35 -12.92 -7.14
C GLY A 33 2.56 -11.99 -8.33
N THR A 34 3.45 -12.40 -9.23
CA THR A 34 3.68 -11.74 -10.52
C THR A 34 2.88 -12.44 -11.61
N SER A 35 1.97 -11.72 -12.24
CA SER A 35 1.33 -12.10 -13.50
C SER A 35 2.14 -11.54 -14.67
N ALA A 36 2.35 -12.31 -15.73
CA ALA A 36 3.06 -11.85 -16.93
C ALA A 36 2.22 -12.05 -18.18
N GLY A 37 2.31 -11.10 -19.12
CA GLY A 37 1.65 -11.15 -20.42
C GLY A 37 2.36 -10.28 -21.45
N GLY A 38 2.91 -10.89 -22.50
CA GLY A 38 3.73 -10.19 -23.49
C GLY A 38 5.02 -9.63 -22.86
N VAL A 39 5.28 -8.34 -23.04
CA VAL A 39 6.40 -7.61 -22.44
C VAL A 39 6.10 -7.03 -21.05
N TYR A 40 4.89 -7.24 -20.53
CA TYR A 40 4.46 -6.65 -19.27
C TYR A 40 4.41 -7.68 -18.14
N THR A 41 4.80 -7.23 -16.95
CA THR A 41 4.69 -7.98 -15.69
C THR A 41 3.95 -7.12 -14.67
N VAL A 42 3.00 -7.73 -13.95
CA VAL A 42 2.20 -7.08 -12.90
C VAL A 42 2.38 -7.89 -11.62
N SER A 43 2.94 -7.26 -10.58
CA SER A 43 3.08 -7.87 -9.26
C SER A 43 2.09 -7.25 -8.28
N GLY A 44 1.53 -8.05 -7.37
CA GLY A 44 0.65 -7.54 -6.32
C GLY A 44 0.52 -8.48 -5.13
N THR A 45 -0.07 -7.97 -4.04
CA THR A 45 -0.40 -8.71 -2.82
C THR A 45 -1.84 -8.46 -2.39
N ILE A 46 -2.56 -9.50 -1.98
CA ILE A 46 -3.94 -9.46 -1.46
C ILE A 46 -3.90 -9.34 0.06
N GLY A 47 -4.74 -8.45 0.61
CA GLY A 47 -4.97 -8.37 2.05
C GLY A 47 -3.99 -7.48 2.78
N GLN A 48 -3.79 -6.26 2.29
CA GLN A 48 -2.96 -5.24 2.94
C GLN A 48 -3.85 -4.19 3.63
N PRO A 49 -4.47 -4.47 4.80
CA PRO A 49 -5.26 -3.47 5.52
C PRO A 49 -4.40 -2.34 6.10
N ASP A 50 -3.07 -2.43 5.99
CA ASP A 50 -2.11 -1.46 6.51
C ASP A 50 -0.85 -1.34 5.64
N ALA A 51 -0.96 -1.61 4.32
CA ALA A 51 0.15 -1.30 3.42
C ALA A 51 0.20 0.21 3.15
N GLY A 52 1.41 0.73 3.21
CA GLY A 52 1.66 2.15 3.09
C GLY A 52 2.22 2.70 4.39
N ILE A 53 2.20 4.02 4.46
CA ILE A 53 3.09 4.75 5.35
C ILE A 53 2.23 5.42 6.40
N MET A 54 2.50 5.11 7.65
CA MET A 54 1.83 5.74 8.78
C MET A 54 2.82 6.60 9.55
N GLY A 55 2.48 7.88 9.71
CA GLY A 55 3.26 8.82 10.51
C GLY A 55 2.64 9.08 11.88
N GLY A 56 3.48 9.25 12.89
CA GLY A 56 3.10 9.68 14.24
C GLY A 56 4.26 10.36 14.98
N GLY A 57 4.20 11.68 15.12
CA GLY A 57 5.31 12.46 15.69
C GLY A 57 6.56 12.38 14.80
N ASN A 58 7.71 12.01 15.38
CA ASN A 58 8.97 11.82 14.66
C ASN A 58 9.15 10.38 14.12
N TYR A 59 8.10 9.56 14.15
CA TYR A 59 8.19 8.16 13.76
C TYR A 59 7.36 7.91 12.51
N THR A 60 7.94 7.12 11.61
CA THR A 60 7.30 6.58 10.43
C THR A 60 7.27 5.07 10.54
N LEU A 61 6.11 4.48 10.28
CA LEU A 61 5.89 3.05 10.20
C LEU A 61 5.54 2.72 8.75
N SER A 62 6.46 2.08 8.04
CA SER A 62 6.19 1.55 6.71
C SER A 62 5.64 0.12 6.83
N GLY A 63 4.38 -0.03 6.46
CA GLY A 63 3.67 -1.30 6.47
C GLY A 63 3.55 -1.89 5.08
N GLY A 64 3.57 -3.23 4.99
CA GLY A 64 3.29 -3.96 3.76
C GLY A 64 4.36 -4.99 3.38
N PHE A 65 4.12 -5.68 2.26
CA PHE A 65 5.07 -6.64 1.68
C PHE A 65 6.03 -5.95 0.70
N TRP A 66 5.57 -4.85 0.10
CA TRP A 66 6.31 -4.03 -0.87
C TRP A 66 6.90 -2.77 -0.22
N VAL A 67 7.31 -2.84 1.05
CA VAL A 67 8.02 -1.73 1.71
C VAL A 67 9.22 -1.37 0.81
N GLY A 68 9.19 -0.19 0.19
CA GLY A 68 10.16 0.23 -0.83
C GLY A 68 9.68 0.34 -2.29
N VAL A 69 8.39 0.12 -2.62
CA VAL A 69 7.84 0.49 -3.97
C VAL A 69 7.37 1.95 -4.06
N GLY A 70 7.74 2.75 -3.07
CA GLY A 70 7.62 4.20 -3.01
C GLY A 70 8.46 4.63 -1.82
N GLU A 71 9.73 4.93 -2.06
CA GLU A 71 10.67 5.51 -1.09
C GLU A 71 10.01 6.69 -0.35
N ASP A 72 10.00 6.66 0.99
CA ASP A 72 9.62 7.76 1.91
C ASP A 72 10.63 8.91 1.87
N CYS A 73 11.34 9.03 0.76
CA CYS A 73 12.51 9.83 0.57
C CYS A 73 12.34 10.55 -0.76
N PRO A 74 11.37 11.47 -0.85
CA PRO A 74 11.08 12.13 -2.12
C PRO A 74 12.28 12.96 -2.63
N ALA A 75 13.28 13.20 -1.77
CA ALA A 75 14.55 13.85 -2.12
C ALA A 75 15.67 12.90 -2.57
N ASP A 76 15.50 11.57 -2.49
CA ASP A 76 16.36 10.60 -3.17
C ASP A 76 15.81 10.35 -4.58
N LEU A 77 16.34 11.12 -5.52
CA LEU A 77 15.88 11.12 -6.90
C LEU A 77 16.48 9.95 -7.70
N THR A 78 17.57 9.37 -7.19
CA THR A 78 18.28 8.27 -7.85
C THR A 78 17.87 6.88 -7.35
N GLY A 79 17.23 6.80 -6.18
CA GLY A 79 16.82 5.57 -5.52
C GLY A 79 17.99 4.77 -4.96
N ASP A 80 19.08 5.45 -4.57
CA ASP A 80 20.28 4.80 -4.02
C ASP A 80 20.29 4.72 -2.47
N GLY A 81 19.25 5.25 -1.83
CA GLY A 81 19.04 5.28 -0.39
C GLY A 81 19.77 6.42 0.31
N VAL A 82 20.40 7.36 -0.42
CA VAL A 82 21.16 8.48 0.13
C VAL A 82 20.75 9.78 -0.54
N ILE A 83 20.37 10.79 0.25
CA ILE A 83 20.10 12.12 -0.27
C ILE A 83 21.41 12.89 -0.37
N GLY A 84 21.94 13.05 -1.57
CA GLY A 84 23.28 13.59 -1.81
C GLY A 84 23.46 14.35 -3.11
N LEU A 85 24.72 14.44 -3.54
CA LEU A 85 25.11 15.20 -4.72
C LEU A 85 24.50 14.62 -6.01
N ALA A 86 24.21 13.32 -6.04
CA ALA A 86 23.59 12.67 -7.19
C ALA A 86 22.17 13.18 -7.39
N ASP A 87 21.39 13.27 -6.30
CA ASP A 87 20.02 13.78 -6.32
C ASP A 87 19.98 15.27 -6.60
N LEU A 88 20.89 16.03 -5.99
CA LEU A 88 21.04 17.45 -6.30
C LEU A 88 21.35 17.68 -7.79
N ALA A 89 22.22 16.86 -8.38
CA ALA A 89 22.54 16.97 -9.79
C ALA A 89 21.32 16.65 -10.68
N GLN A 90 20.51 15.66 -10.30
CA GLN A 90 19.28 15.31 -11.00
C GLN A 90 18.22 16.43 -10.89
N LEU A 91 18.03 17.01 -9.70
CA LEU A 91 17.14 18.15 -9.51
C LEU A 91 17.57 19.34 -10.37
N ILE A 92 18.86 19.68 -10.35
CA ILE A 92 19.41 20.79 -11.13
C ILE A 92 19.24 20.57 -12.64
N ALA A 93 19.23 19.32 -13.13
CA ALA A 93 19.05 19.01 -14.54
C ALA A 93 17.66 19.40 -15.06
N ALA A 94 16.63 19.37 -14.20
CA ALA A 94 15.26 19.78 -14.52
C ALA A 94 14.88 21.17 -13.97
N PHE A 95 15.80 21.87 -13.30
CA PHE A 95 15.49 23.12 -12.60
C PHE A 95 14.96 24.22 -13.53
N GLY A 96 13.86 24.84 -13.13
CA GLY A 96 13.16 25.88 -13.88
C GLY A 96 12.20 25.35 -14.94
N THR A 97 11.96 24.04 -14.98
CA THR A 97 10.94 23.42 -15.84
C THR A 97 9.62 23.22 -15.10
N SER A 98 8.55 23.00 -15.87
CA SER A 98 7.20 22.78 -15.37
C SER A 98 6.48 21.73 -16.20
N LEU A 99 5.36 21.20 -15.68
CA LEU A 99 4.57 20.19 -16.36
C LEU A 99 4.24 20.63 -17.81
N GLY A 100 4.73 19.85 -18.77
CA GLY A 100 4.58 20.11 -20.21
C GLY A 100 5.86 20.59 -20.90
N ASP A 101 6.89 20.97 -20.15
CA ASP A 101 8.21 21.28 -20.73
C ASP A 101 8.94 19.99 -21.17
N PRO A 102 9.73 20.03 -22.26
CA PRO A 102 10.42 18.85 -22.79
C PRO A 102 11.41 18.17 -21.82
N ASN A 103 11.93 18.94 -20.86
CA ASN A 103 12.92 18.49 -19.89
C ASN A 103 12.36 18.42 -18.46
N TYR A 104 11.03 18.50 -18.32
CA TYR A 104 10.38 18.31 -17.03
C TYR A 104 10.62 16.89 -16.53
N ASP A 105 11.17 16.79 -15.32
CA ASP A 105 11.32 15.53 -14.60
C ASP A 105 10.33 15.51 -13.42
N PRO A 106 9.25 14.73 -13.50
CA PRO A 106 8.30 14.57 -12.39
C PRO A 106 8.94 14.04 -11.10
N GLY A 107 10.09 13.36 -11.20
CA GLY A 107 10.84 12.94 -10.01
C GLY A 107 11.49 14.12 -9.29
N ALA A 108 11.88 15.17 -10.01
CA ALA A 108 12.51 16.36 -9.44
C ALA A 108 11.51 17.38 -8.87
N ASP A 109 10.22 17.24 -9.17
CA ASP A 109 9.11 17.95 -8.50
C ASP A 109 8.76 17.23 -7.19
N ILE A 110 9.61 17.46 -6.18
CA ILE A 110 9.54 16.83 -4.87
C ILE A 110 8.29 17.31 -4.11
N THR A 111 7.84 18.54 -4.38
CA THR A 111 6.69 19.15 -3.71
C THR A 111 5.34 18.83 -4.35
N GLY A 112 5.33 18.35 -5.59
CA GLY A 112 4.15 18.02 -6.37
C GLY A 112 3.37 19.25 -6.82
N ASP A 113 4.06 20.38 -7.06
CA ASP A 113 3.45 21.65 -7.46
C ASP A 113 3.47 21.91 -8.98
N ASP A 114 3.78 20.87 -9.76
CA ASP A 114 3.93 20.86 -11.21
C ASP A 114 5.10 21.72 -11.72
N ALA A 115 6.04 22.09 -10.86
CA ALA A 115 7.26 22.81 -11.20
C ALA A 115 8.49 22.26 -10.48
N VAL A 116 9.65 22.33 -11.14
CA VAL A 116 10.94 22.03 -10.50
C VAL A 116 11.62 23.35 -10.17
N GLY A 117 11.57 23.76 -8.92
CA GLY A 117 11.96 25.11 -8.50
C GLY A 117 12.69 25.20 -7.18
N LEU A 118 12.68 26.41 -6.61
CA LEU A 118 13.32 26.69 -5.32
C LEU A 118 12.62 25.98 -4.16
N SER A 119 11.33 25.66 -4.30
CA SER A 119 10.54 24.84 -3.38
C SER A 119 11.16 23.45 -3.25
N ASP A 120 11.40 22.78 -4.37
CA ASP A 120 11.97 21.43 -4.42
C ASP A 120 13.42 21.43 -3.97
N LEU A 121 14.20 22.42 -4.42
CA LEU A 121 15.59 22.59 -3.96
C LEU A 121 15.65 22.80 -2.45
N ALA A 122 14.76 23.61 -1.87
CA ALA A 122 14.72 23.83 -0.43
C ALA A 122 14.35 22.55 0.32
N LEU A 123 13.43 21.74 -0.23
CA LEU A 123 13.05 20.46 0.35
C LEU A 123 14.23 19.47 0.31
N LEU A 124 14.90 19.31 -0.84
CA LEU A 124 16.10 18.48 -0.96
C LEU A 124 17.19 18.91 0.02
N LEU A 125 17.49 20.21 0.10
CA LEU A 125 18.52 20.73 0.99
C LEU A 125 18.16 20.62 2.49
N SER A 126 16.88 20.51 2.83
CA SER A 126 16.45 20.34 4.22
C SER A 126 16.83 18.98 4.82
N VAL A 127 17.05 17.98 3.96
CA VAL A 127 17.39 16.59 4.31
C VAL A 127 18.70 16.13 3.66
N PHE A 128 19.50 17.05 3.12
CA PHE A 128 20.75 16.70 2.43
C PHE A 128 21.76 16.03 3.37
N GLY A 129 22.36 14.94 2.88
CA GLY A 129 23.33 14.14 3.63
C GLY A 129 22.72 13.12 4.58
N THR A 130 21.39 12.94 4.57
CA THR A 130 20.72 11.86 5.29
C THR A 130 20.49 10.65 4.39
N SER A 131 20.35 9.47 4.99
CA SER A 131 19.91 8.26 4.29
C SER A 131 18.41 8.05 4.48
N CYS A 132 17.79 7.40 3.50
CA CYS A 132 16.40 6.99 3.57
C CYS A 132 16.23 5.82 4.57
N PRO A 133 15.10 5.70 5.29
CA PRO A 133 14.86 4.67 6.31
C PRO A 133 14.83 3.22 5.79
#